data_AF-A0A5K7Z7W8-F1
#
_entry.id   AF-A0A5K7Z7W8-F1
#
_cell.length_a   1.000
_cell.length_b   1.000
_cell.length_c   1.000
_cell.angle_alpha   90.00
_cell.angle_beta   90.00
_cell.angle_gamma   90.00
#
_symmetry.space_group_name_H-M   'P 1'
#
loop_
_entity.id
_entity.type
_entity.pdbx_description
1 polymer ?
#
loop_
_entity_poly.entity_id
_entity_poly.type
_entity_poly.pdbx_seq_one_letter_code
_entity_poly.pdbx_strand_id
1 'polypeptide(L)' 'MRKMDQDEQILRASKEIVVKFIETGRISPTGFPDAFKAIYRAVNETVKQSAGPAPTDGGSGEAA' A
#
# COMPACT_ATOMS: atom_id res chain seq x y z
N MET A 1 -3.91 22.04 6.59
CA MET A 1 -3.91 20.57 6.71
C MET A 1 -2.90 20.02 5.71
N ARG A 2 -1.79 19.40 6.13
CA ARG A 2 -0.92 18.69 5.18
C ARG A 2 -1.66 17.43 4.74
N LYS A 3 -1.87 17.26 3.43
CA LYS A 3 -2.31 15.97 2.88
C LYS A 3 -1.14 14.99 3.07
N MET A 4 -1.36 13.91 3.81
CA MET A 4 -0.40 12.80 3.83
C MET A 4 -0.37 12.18 2.45
N ASP A 5 0.83 11.88 1.97
CA ASP A 5 1.03 11.16 0.73
C ASP A 5 0.44 9.74 0.85
N GLN A 6 -0.14 9.20 -0.22
CA GLN A 6 -0.75 7.88 -0.19
C GLN A 6 0.28 6.79 0.14
N ASP A 7 1.53 6.94 -0.34
CA ASP A 7 2.61 6.02 0.00
C ASP A 7 2.99 6.13 1.49
N GLU A 8 2.92 7.33 2.08
CA GLU A 8 3.12 7.52 3.52
C GLU A 8 2.03 6.80 4.34
N GLN A 9 0.77 6.85 3.90
CA GLN A 9 -0.33 6.13 4.54
C GLN A 9 -0.12 4.61 4.48
N ILE A 10 0.29 4.10 3.32
CA ILE A 10 0.59 2.67 3.13
C ILE A 10 1.74 2.24 4.05
N LEU A 11 2.83 3.02 4.13
CA LEU A 11 3.97 2.74 5.01
C LEU A 11 3.56 2.74 6.48
N ARG A 12 2.77 3.72 6.91
CA ARG A 12 2.31 3.82 8.31
C ARG A 12 1.43 2.64 8.71
N ALA A 13 0.45 2.29 7.87
CA ALA A 13 -0.44 1.16 8.12
C ALA A 13 0.35 -0.16 8.19
N SER A 14 1.26 -0.38 7.25
CA SER A 14 2.12 -1.58 7.22
C SER A 14 2.97 -1.70 8.47
N LYS A 15 3.52 -0.58 8.95
CA LYS A 15 4.32 -0.52 10.18
C LYS A 15 3.48 -0.87 11.40
N GLU A 16 2.27 -0.30 11.52
CA GLU A 16 1.39 -0.55 12.68
C GLU A 16 0.95 -2.01 12.76
N ILE A 17 0.63 -2.64 11.62
CA ILE A 17 0.27 -4.06 11.57
C ILE A 17 1.43 -4.95 12.03
N VAL A 18 2.64 -4.77 11.47
CA VAL A 18 3.78 -5.62 11.83
C VAL A 18 4.20 -5.44 13.29
N VAL A 19 4.16 -4.19 13.81
CA VAL A 19 4.46 -3.93 15.22
C VAL A 19 3.44 -4.63 16.11
N LYS A 20 2.14 -4.62 15.76
CA LYS A 20 1.11 -5.34 16.51
C LYS A 20 1.34 -6.84 16.52
N PHE A 21 1.77 -7.43 15.41
CA PHE A 21 2.12 -8.86 15.37
C PHE A 21 3.34 -9.21 16.22
N ILE A 22 4.31 -8.30 16.33
CA ILE A 22 5.46 -8.46 17.23
C ILE A 22 5.03 -8.32 18.69
N GLU A 23 4.26 -7.29 19.04
CA GLU A 23 3.73 -7.07 20.40
C GLU A 23 2.89 -8.24 20.91
N THR A 24 2.14 -8.88 20.02
CA THR A 24 1.29 -10.04 20.36
C THR A 24 2.03 -11.38 20.26
N GLY A 25 3.33 -11.37 19.94
CA GLY A 25 4.16 -12.57 19.86
C GLY A 25 3.87 -13.49 18.67
N ARG A 26 3.17 -12.99 17.63
CA ARG A 26 2.89 -13.75 16.40
C ARG A 26 4.05 -13.72 15.41
N ILE A 27 4.90 -12.70 15.48
CA ILE A 27 6.10 -12.53 14.67
C ILE A 27 7.25 -12.13 15.60
N SER A 28 8.44 -12.70 15.44
CA SER A 28 9.62 -12.25 16.17
C SER A 28 10.17 -10.95 15.58
N PRO A 29 10.91 -10.13 16.36
CA PRO A 29 11.62 -8.98 15.80
C PRO A 29 12.57 -9.34 14.65
N THR A 30 13.15 -10.54 14.67
CA THR A 30 14.03 -11.04 13.60
C THR A 30 13.28 -11.34 12.29
N GLY A 31 11.99 -11.66 12.37
CA GLY A 31 11.12 -11.87 11.21
C GLY A 31 10.57 -10.58 10.59
N PHE A 32 10.85 -9.42 11.18
CA PHE A 32 10.34 -8.12 10.71
C PHE A 32 10.60 -7.84 9.22
N PRO A 33 11.81 -8.03 8.66
CA PRO A 33 12.10 -7.60 7.29
C PRO A 33 11.21 -8.27 6.24
N ASP A 34 10.90 -9.55 6.43
CA ASP A 34 10.08 -10.31 5.48
C ASP A 34 8.59 -10.07 5.72
N ALA A 35 8.16 -10.05 6.99
CA ALA A 35 6.79 -9.75 7.37
C ALA A 35 6.35 -8.36 6.91
N PHE A 36 7.18 -7.34 7.11
CA PHE A 36 6.87 -5.97 6.70
C PHE A 36 6.71 -5.86 5.19
N LYS A 37 7.59 -6.49 4.39
CA LYS A 37 7.47 -6.50 2.92
C LYS A 37 6.18 -7.18 2.44
N ALA A 38 5.82 -8.32 3.05
CA ALA A 38 4.60 -9.04 2.71
C ALA A 38 3.34 -8.20 3.02
N ILE A 39 3.28 -7.61 4.22
CA ILE A 39 2.18 -6.73 4.64
C ILE A 39 2.12 -5.48 3.75
N TYR A 40 3.26 -4.83 3.47
CA TYR A 40 3.33 -3.66 2.62
C TYR A 40 2.77 -3.93 1.23
N ARG A 41 3.15 -5.06 0.61
CA ARG A 41 2.62 -5.46 -0.70
C ARG A 41 1.11 -5.64 -0.65
N ALA A 42 0.60 -6.37 0.33
CA ALA A 42 -0.84 -6.60 0.47
C ALA A 42 -1.63 -5.29 0.63
N VAL A 43 -1.16 -4.37 1.47
CA VAL A 43 -1.80 -3.06 1.66
C VAL A 43 -1.69 -2.21 0.39
N ASN A 44 -0.50 -2.11 -0.20
CA ASN A 44 -0.26 -1.34 -1.42
C ASN A 44 -1.13 -1.81 -2.59
N GLU A 45 -1.21 -3.12 -2.80
CA GLU A 45 -2.05 -3.72 -3.85
C GLU A 45 -3.53 -3.43 -3.59
N THR A 46 -4.00 -3.59 -2.35
CA THR A 46 -5.39 -3.27 -2.00
C THR A 46 -5.72 -1.81 -2.31
N VAL A 47 -4.87 -0.87 -1.91
CA VAL A 47 -5.09 0.56 -2.12
C VAL A 47 -5.00 0.92 -3.61
N LYS A 48 -4.01 0.41 -4.34
CA LYS A 48 -3.78 0.77 -5.75
C LYS A 48 -4.72 0.04 -6.72
N GLN A 49 -5.20 -1.16 -6.39
CA GLN A 49 -6.24 -1.84 -7.18
C GLN A 49 -7.64 -1.26 -6.92
N SER A 50 -7.90 -0.75 -5.72
CA SER A 50 -9.15 -0.03 -5.42
C SER A 50 -9.27 1.31 -6.17
N ALA A 51 -8.17 1.82 -6.74
CA ALA A 51 -8.17 3.08 -7.48
C ALA A 51 -8.78 2.98 -8.89
N GLY A 52 -9.09 1.78 -9.39
CA GLY A 52 -9.64 1.55 -10.73
C GLY A 52 -8.73 2.02 -11.87
N PRO A 53 -8.92 1.53 -13.12
CA PRO A 53 -8.30 2.19 -14.26
C PRO A 53 -8.88 3.60 -14.34
N ALA A 54 -8.04 4.62 -14.19
CA ALA A 54 -8.42 5.99 -14.53
C ALA A 54 -9.05 5.97 -15.93
N PRO A 55 -10.15 6.72 -16.17
CA PRO A 55 -10.78 6.75 -17.48
C PRO A 55 -9.74 7.24 -18.48
N THR A 56 -9.31 6.34 -19.35
CA THR A 56 -8.58 6.72 -20.55
C THR A 56 -9.58 7.49 -21.41
N ASP A 57 -9.54 8.83 -21.31
CA ASP A 57 -10.15 9.72 -22.30
C ASP A 57 -9.38 9.53 -23.62
N GLY A 58 -9.70 8.44 -24.31
CA GLY A 58 -9.25 8.12 -25.65
C GLY A 58 -10.04 8.93 -26.67
N GLY A 59 -9.84 10.25 -26.66
CA GLY A 59 -10.24 11.13 -27.75
C GLY A 59 -9.28 10.97 -28.94
N SER A 60 -9.26 9.80 -29.57
CA SER A 60 -8.63 9.62 -30.88
C SER A 60 -9.68 9.82 -31.96
N GLY A 61 -9.91 11.08 -32.29
CA GLY A 61 -10.77 11.52 -33.38
C GLY A 61 -10.10 12.63 -34.17
N GLU A 62 -8.86 12.39 -34.64
CA GLU A 62 -8.21 13.24 -35.64
C GLU A 62 -7.27 12.37 -36.49
N ALA A 63 -7.70 12.01 -37.70
CA ALA A 63 -6.88 12.04 -38.92
C ALA A 63 -7.63 11.43 -40.12
N ALA A 64 -7.62 12.21 -41.21
CA ALA A 64 -7.94 11.92 -42.62
C ALA A 64 -9.43 11.92 -43.05
#